data_AF-A0A965I4J5-F1
#
_entry.id   AF-A0A965I4J5-F1
#
_cell.length_a   1.000
_cell.length_b   1.000
_cell.length_c   1.000
_cell.angle_alpha   90.00
_cell.angle_beta   90.00
_cell.angle_gamma   90.00
#
_symmetry.space_group_name_H-M   'P 1'
#
loop_
_entity.id
_entity.type
_entity.pdbx_description
1 polymer ?
#
loop_
_entity_poly.entity_id
_entity_poly.type
_entity_poly.pdbx_seq_one_letter_code
_entity_poly.pdbx_strand_id
1 'polypeptide(L)'
;KEGAAFRSLMNNFAIAVSLGLQYGVPLEEFVDAFTFTRFEPAGMVQGNDAIKNATSILDYVFRELAVSYLNRSDLAHVDPGTLHGDGLGGVSAAHAEQLVKANLSRGLTRGAEVTKNLSVVSLVSDGATALKGNLEAAEDLQAGKLETTNLVQDEQQARAMARMKGYEGDSCGECGNFTLVRNGTCMKCDTCGSTSGCS
;
A
#
# COMPACT_ATOMS: atom_id res chain seq x y z
N LYS A 1 -4.00 17.98 27.19
CA LYS A 1 -3.46 19.25 27.72
C LYS A 1 -1.95 19.08 27.81
N GLU A 2 -1.21 19.48 26.78
CA GLU A 2 0.26 19.50 26.86
C GLU A 2 0.67 20.59 27.86
N GLY A 3 1.64 20.28 28.74
CA GLY A 3 2.10 21.22 29.77
C GLY A 3 2.83 22.41 29.14
N ALA A 4 2.72 23.60 29.75
CA ALA A 4 3.44 24.80 29.32
C ALA A 4 4.96 24.57 29.19
N ALA A 5 5.51 23.68 30.01
CA ALA A 5 6.90 23.25 29.96
C ALA A 5 7.27 22.56 28.63
N PHE A 6 6.42 21.65 28.11
CA PHE A 6 6.67 20.95 26.84
C PHE A 6 6.71 21.92 25.67
N ARG A 7 5.76 22.85 25.60
CA ARG A 7 5.71 23.88 24.55
C ARG A 7 6.96 24.76 24.55
N SER A 8 7.41 25.19 25.74
CA SER A 8 8.62 26.00 25.85
C SER A 8 9.88 25.24 25.46
N LEU A 9 9.98 23.95 25.84
CA LEU A 9 11.10 23.10 25.45
C LEU A 9 11.12 22.87 23.94
N MET A 10 9.96 22.64 23.32
CA MET A 10 9.87 22.42 21.88
C MET A 10 10.24 23.66 21.07
N ASN A 11 9.88 24.85 21.57
CA ASN A 11 10.31 26.11 20.96
C ASN A 11 11.84 26.28 21.03
N ASN A 12 12.46 25.99 22.17
CA ASN A 12 13.92 26.04 22.31
C ASN A 12 14.62 24.99 21.44
N PHE A 13 14.03 23.79 21.32
CA PHE A 13 14.53 22.74 20.46
C PHE A 13 14.53 23.16 18.98
N ALA A 14 13.43 23.73 18.50
CA ALA A 14 13.32 24.22 17.13
C ALA A 14 14.39 25.28 16.82
N ILE A 15 14.67 26.18 17.77
CA ILE A 15 15.74 27.19 17.63
C ILE A 15 17.11 26.51 17.53
N ALA A 16 17.40 25.54 18.39
CA ALA A 16 18.69 24.83 18.40
C ALA A 16 18.95 24.08 17.09
N VAL A 17 17.96 23.35 16.57
CA VAL A 17 18.06 22.64 15.28
C VAL A 17 18.22 23.64 14.13
N SER A 18 17.47 24.74 14.14
CA SER A 18 17.59 25.79 13.12
C SER A 18 18.99 26.38 13.08
N LEU A 19 19.59 26.68 14.25
CA LEU A 19 20.97 27.15 14.30
C LEU A 19 21.94 26.06 13.84
N GLY A 20 21.78 24.81 14.31
CA GLY A 20 22.66 23.70 13.94
C GLY A 20 22.77 23.51 12.42
N LEU A 21 21.63 23.50 11.72
CA LEU A 21 21.60 23.38 10.26
C LEU A 21 22.24 24.60 9.55
N GLN A 22 22.06 25.82 10.09
CA GLN A 22 22.68 27.02 9.52
C GLN A 22 24.21 27.07 9.71
N TYR A 23 24.72 26.51 10.80
CA TYR A 23 26.16 26.51 11.12
C TYR A 23 26.91 25.27 10.60
N GLY A 24 26.29 24.50 9.69
CA GLY A 24 26.97 23.45 8.92
C GLY A 24 26.91 22.05 9.52
N VAL A 25 25.99 21.80 10.46
CA VAL A 25 25.72 20.43 10.90
C VAL A 25 24.87 19.73 9.81
N PRO A 26 25.33 18.61 9.25
CA PRO A 26 24.60 17.87 8.22
C PRO A 26 23.25 17.34 8.76
N LEU A 27 22.24 17.33 7.89
CA LEU A 27 20.88 16.90 8.25
C LEU A 27 20.85 15.41 8.60
N GLU A 28 21.70 14.61 7.96
CA GLU A 28 21.82 13.16 8.16
C GLU A 28 22.10 12.81 9.63
N GLU A 29 23.01 13.55 10.27
CA GLU A 29 23.38 13.35 11.67
C GLU A 29 22.20 13.68 12.62
N PHE A 30 21.41 14.71 12.28
CA PHE A 30 20.19 15.01 13.03
C PHE A 30 19.14 13.92 12.88
N VAL A 31 18.94 13.41 11.66
CA VAL A 31 18.00 12.33 11.39
C VAL A 31 18.37 11.09 12.19
N ASP A 32 19.63 10.67 12.13
CA ASP A 32 20.09 9.48 12.85
C ASP A 32 20.02 9.65 14.38
N ALA A 33 20.23 10.87 14.90
CA ALA A 33 20.15 11.15 16.33
C ALA A 33 18.72 11.22 16.90
N PHE A 34 17.75 11.73 16.12
CA PHE A 34 16.41 12.06 16.63
C PHE A 34 15.29 11.11 16.14
N THR A 35 15.56 10.26 15.16
CA THR A 35 14.62 9.22 14.73
C THR A 35 14.43 8.15 15.81
N PHE A 36 13.25 7.53 15.83
CA PHE A 36 12.85 6.51 16.80
C PHE A 36 12.82 6.97 18.27
N THR A 37 12.98 8.27 18.53
CA THR A 37 12.73 8.83 19.85
C THR A 37 11.27 8.66 20.21
N ARG A 38 11.00 8.31 21.47
CA ARG A 38 9.65 8.10 21.99
C ARG A 38 9.29 9.23 22.94
N PHE A 39 8.28 10.01 22.54
CA PHE A 39 7.69 11.06 23.36
C PHE A 39 6.18 11.06 23.10
N GLU A 40 5.38 11.26 24.15
CA GLU A 40 3.96 11.58 23.96
C GLU A 40 3.85 13.03 23.43
N PRO A 41 2.99 13.32 22.44
CA PRO A 41 1.98 12.46 21.82
C PRO A 41 2.54 11.56 20.70
N ALA A 42 2.11 10.30 20.71
CA ALA A 42 2.35 9.32 19.64
C ALA A 42 1.03 8.92 19.00
N GLY A 43 1.03 8.61 17.71
CA GLY A 43 -0.17 8.17 17.02
C GLY A 43 -0.15 8.33 15.51
N MET A 44 -1.32 8.12 14.92
CA MET A 44 -1.51 8.22 13.48
C MET A 44 -1.29 9.64 12.99
N VAL A 45 -0.53 9.74 11.91
CA VAL A 45 -0.28 10.99 11.18
C VAL A 45 -1.34 11.13 10.10
N GLN A 46 -1.89 12.32 9.95
CA GLN A 46 -2.89 12.64 8.93
C GLN A 46 -2.27 13.53 7.85
N GLY A 47 -2.57 13.25 6.58
CA GLY A 47 -2.15 14.07 5.44
C GLY A 47 -0.73 13.85 4.93
N ASN A 48 -0.03 12.82 5.42
CA ASN A 48 1.27 12.38 4.91
C ASN A 48 1.13 11.00 4.27
N ASP A 49 1.64 10.84 3.05
CA ASP A 49 1.51 9.60 2.30
C ASP A 49 2.62 8.58 2.66
N ALA A 50 3.81 9.05 3.05
CA ALA A 50 4.96 8.21 3.37
C ALA A 50 4.95 7.70 4.82
N ILE A 51 4.53 8.53 5.77
CA ILE A 51 4.57 8.21 7.21
C ILE A 51 3.16 8.23 7.79
N LYS A 52 2.62 7.04 8.11
CA LYS A 52 1.25 6.87 8.62
C LYS A 52 1.13 6.87 10.15
N ASN A 53 2.22 6.57 10.85
CA ASN A 53 2.27 6.53 12.32
C ASN A 53 3.65 7.00 12.78
N ALA A 54 3.69 7.74 13.89
CA ALA A 54 4.92 8.23 14.50
C ALA A 54 4.92 8.03 16.01
N THR A 55 6.08 7.75 16.58
CA THR A 55 6.25 7.52 18.02
C THR A 55 6.53 8.78 18.82
N SER A 56 6.68 9.92 18.13
CA SER A 56 6.91 11.26 18.66
C SER A 56 6.73 12.30 17.56
N ILE A 57 6.45 13.56 17.93
CA ILE A 57 6.48 14.70 17.00
C ILE A 57 7.88 14.88 16.41
N LEU A 58 8.94 14.70 17.22
CA LEU A 58 10.32 14.84 16.75
C LEU A 58 10.66 13.78 15.72
N ASP A 59 10.32 12.54 16.04
CA ASP A 59 10.49 11.40 15.17
C ASP A 59 9.76 11.61 13.83
N TYR A 60 8.53 12.12 13.84
CA TYR A 60 7.81 12.48 12.62
C TYR A 60 8.56 13.53 11.79
N VAL A 61 8.98 14.64 12.41
CA VAL A 61 9.63 15.75 11.70
C VAL A 61 10.94 15.31 11.05
N PHE A 62 11.83 14.63 11.77
CA PHE A 62 13.12 14.22 11.19
C PHE A 62 12.97 13.12 10.15
N ARG A 63 12.01 12.22 10.33
CA ARG A 63 11.69 11.19 9.34
C ARG A 63 11.13 11.82 8.06
N GLU A 64 10.27 12.82 8.18
CA GLU A 64 9.75 13.56 7.02
C GLU A 64 10.85 14.34 6.31
N LEU A 65 11.73 15.01 7.06
CA LEU A 65 12.88 15.69 6.48
C LEU A 65 13.82 14.71 5.76
N ALA A 66 14.03 13.51 6.30
CA ALA A 66 14.83 12.47 5.65
C ALA A 66 14.19 11.97 4.35
N VAL A 67 12.89 11.73 4.34
CA VAL A 67 12.17 11.29 3.14
C VAL A 67 12.16 12.39 2.08
N SER A 68 11.79 13.62 2.46
CA SER A 68 11.59 14.72 1.52
C SER A 68 12.88 15.37 1.01
N TYR A 69 13.96 15.43 1.82
CA TYR A 69 15.21 16.09 1.42
C TYR A 69 16.35 15.11 1.12
N LEU A 70 16.47 14.01 1.87
CA LEU A 70 17.54 13.02 1.69
C LEU A 70 17.12 11.86 0.77
N ASN A 71 15.83 11.81 0.37
CA ASN A 71 15.24 10.69 -0.38
C ASN A 71 15.46 9.33 0.31
N ARG A 72 15.54 9.34 1.65
CA ARG A 72 15.77 8.15 2.47
C ARG A 72 14.44 7.40 2.67
N SER A 73 14.13 6.48 1.77
CA SER A 73 12.86 5.74 1.82
C SER A 73 12.86 4.58 2.82
N ASP A 74 14.01 4.20 3.38
CA ASP A 74 14.14 3.20 4.45
C ASP A 74 13.38 3.58 5.74
N LEU A 75 13.19 4.88 5.96
CA LEU A 75 12.48 5.43 7.10
C LEU A 75 10.96 5.57 6.86
N ALA A 76 10.53 5.51 5.61
CA ALA A 76 9.12 5.62 5.23
C ALA A 76 8.37 4.30 5.53
N HIS A 77 7.10 4.41 5.91
CA HIS A 77 6.24 3.22 6.02
C HIS A 77 5.72 2.78 4.65
N VAL A 78 5.63 3.72 3.71
CA VAL A 78 5.23 3.50 2.32
C VAL A 78 6.24 4.20 1.42
N ASP A 79 6.81 3.46 0.47
CA ASP A 79 7.76 4.03 -0.47
C ASP A 79 7.05 5.03 -1.40
N PRO A 80 7.50 6.29 -1.50
CA PRO A 80 6.86 7.31 -2.35
C PRO A 80 6.93 6.97 -3.85
N GLY A 81 7.87 6.09 -4.25
CA GLY A 81 7.95 5.54 -5.60
C GLY A 81 6.79 4.61 -5.97
N THR A 82 6.06 4.08 -4.98
CA THR A 82 4.85 3.26 -5.22
C THR A 82 3.56 4.09 -5.31
N LEU A 83 3.62 5.37 -4.93
CA LEU A 83 2.47 6.27 -4.86
C LEU A 83 2.26 7.08 -6.15
N HIS A 84 3.33 7.32 -6.92
CA HIS A 84 3.24 7.92 -8.25
C HIS A 84 2.77 6.88 -9.28
N GLY A 85 1.45 6.77 -9.42
CA GLY A 85 0.82 6.61 -10.73
C GLY A 85 0.74 5.22 -11.36
N ASP A 86 1.36 4.17 -10.82
CA ASP A 86 1.21 2.82 -11.36
C ASP A 86 0.66 1.88 -10.29
N GLY A 87 -0.67 1.69 -10.29
CA GLY A 87 -1.34 0.55 -9.67
C GLY A 87 -1.03 -0.79 -10.36
N LEU A 88 0.19 -0.93 -10.89
CA LEU A 88 0.79 -2.14 -11.41
C LEU A 88 2.09 -2.29 -10.60
N GLY A 89 2.09 -3.24 -9.67
CA GLY A 89 3.19 -3.47 -8.75
C GLY A 89 4.54 -3.38 -9.45
N GLY A 90 5.25 -2.28 -9.19
CA GLY A 90 6.60 -2.06 -9.65
C GLY A 90 7.48 -3.16 -9.08
N VAL A 91 7.74 -4.18 -9.89
CA VAL A 91 8.84 -5.10 -9.64
C VAL A 91 10.09 -4.24 -9.55
N SER A 92 10.71 -4.21 -8.36
CA SER A 92 11.97 -3.52 -8.14
C SER A 92 12.93 -3.89 -9.28
N ALA A 93 13.84 -2.98 -9.66
CA ALA A 93 14.79 -3.25 -10.75
C ALA A 93 15.54 -4.59 -10.58
N ALA A 94 15.72 -5.04 -9.33
CA ALA A 94 16.24 -6.36 -8.97
C ALA A 94 15.29 -7.52 -9.33
N HIS A 95 13.98 -7.38 -9.09
CA HIS A 95 12.97 -8.36 -9.51
C HIS A 95 12.72 -8.36 -11.02
N ALA A 96 12.82 -7.20 -11.68
CA ALA A 96 12.73 -7.10 -13.13
C ALA A 96 13.86 -7.88 -13.82
N GLU A 97 15.10 -7.77 -13.32
CA GLU A 97 16.24 -8.51 -13.86
C GLU A 97 16.09 -10.04 -13.68
N GLN A 98 15.51 -10.46 -12.55
CA GLN A 98 15.23 -11.88 -12.27
C GLN A 98 14.16 -12.45 -13.22
N LEU A 99 13.08 -11.71 -13.48
CA LEU A 99 12.00 -12.12 -14.39
C LEU A 99 12.45 -12.15 -15.86
N VAL A 100 13.33 -11.24 -16.26
CA VAL A 100 13.95 -11.24 -17.60
C VAL A 100 14.84 -12.48 -17.76
N LYS A 101 15.66 -12.84 -16.75
CA LYS A 101 16.49 -14.06 -16.81
C LYS A 101 15.68 -15.35 -16.79
N ALA A 102 14.53 -15.35 -16.12
CA ALA A 102 13.65 -16.52 -16.05
C ALA A 102 12.88 -16.78 -17.35
N ASN A 103 12.48 -15.71 -18.06
CA ASN A 103 11.63 -15.80 -19.26
C ASN A 103 12.38 -15.70 -20.60
N LEU A 104 13.69 -15.41 -20.60
CA LEU A 104 14.50 -15.43 -21.81
C LEU A 104 15.32 -16.72 -21.93
N SER A 105 15.26 -17.33 -23.11
CA SER A 105 16.09 -18.48 -23.44
C SER A 105 17.56 -18.04 -23.56
N ARG A 106 18.49 -18.88 -23.07
CA ARG A 106 19.95 -18.66 -23.14
C ARG A 106 20.48 -18.42 -24.57
N GLY A 107 19.70 -18.79 -25.60
CA GLY A 107 20.03 -18.55 -27.00
C GLY A 107 19.78 -17.11 -27.47
N LEU A 108 18.83 -16.40 -26.85
CA LEU A 108 18.43 -15.05 -27.27
C LEU A 108 19.40 -13.96 -26.79
N THR A 109 20.11 -14.20 -25.69
CA THR A 109 21.09 -13.25 -25.11
C THR A 109 22.49 -13.40 -25.68
N ARG A 110 22.69 -14.26 -26.69
CA ARG A 110 24.01 -14.56 -27.24
C ARG A 110 24.46 -13.47 -28.22
N GLY A 111 25.03 -12.40 -27.68
CA GLY A 111 25.68 -11.33 -28.46
C GLY A 111 24.98 -9.97 -28.44
N ALA A 112 23.84 -9.83 -27.73
CA ALA A 112 23.18 -8.54 -27.50
C ALA A 112 23.42 -8.09 -26.06
N GLU A 113 23.99 -6.90 -25.88
CA GLU A 113 24.14 -6.27 -24.58
C GLU A 113 22.74 -5.93 -24.05
N VAL A 114 22.33 -6.60 -22.97
CA VAL A 114 21.03 -6.46 -22.30
C VAL A 114 21.00 -5.12 -21.57
N THR A 115 20.99 -4.02 -22.30
CA THR A 115 21.00 -2.71 -21.68
C THR A 115 20.07 -1.76 -22.43
N LYS A 116 19.02 -1.38 -21.70
CA LYS A 116 18.23 -0.13 -21.78
C LYS A 116 16.96 -0.10 -22.63
N ASN A 117 16.78 -0.96 -23.64
CA ASN A 117 15.61 -0.82 -24.55
C ASN A 117 14.64 -2.02 -24.59
N LEU A 118 14.86 -3.07 -23.80
CA LEU A 118 13.98 -4.25 -23.80
C LEU A 118 12.93 -4.15 -22.68
N SER A 119 11.77 -3.60 -23.00
CA SER A 119 10.60 -3.62 -22.11
C SER A 119 9.81 -4.92 -22.31
N VAL A 120 9.67 -5.71 -21.24
CA VAL A 120 8.77 -6.85 -21.23
C VAL A 120 7.36 -6.32 -21.00
N VAL A 121 6.61 -6.07 -22.08
CA VAL A 121 5.21 -5.72 -21.99
C VAL A 121 4.43 -7.00 -21.73
N SER A 122 4.07 -7.23 -20.46
CA SER A 122 3.12 -8.27 -20.10
C SER A 122 1.72 -7.79 -20.49
N LEU A 123 1.25 -8.22 -21.64
CA LEU A 123 -0.12 -7.99 -22.11
C LEU A 123 -1.10 -8.76 -21.22
N VAL A 124 -1.65 -8.09 -20.20
CA VAL A 124 -2.93 -8.49 -19.61
C VAL A 124 -4.03 -7.91 -20.51
N SER A 125 -4.56 -8.78 -21.36
CA SER A 125 -5.70 -8.49 -22.23
C SER A 125 -6.96 -8.32 -21.37
N ASP A 126 -7.44 -7.10 -21.24
CA ASP A 126 -8.88 -6.83 -21.07
C ASP A 126 -9.24 -5.44 -21.63
N GLY A 127 -9.74 -5.46 -22.87
CA GLY A 127 -10.73 -4.53 -23.43
C GLY A 127 -10.46 -3.02 -23.46
N ALA A 128 -9.89 -2.52 -24.57
CA ALA A 128 -10.23 -1.19 -25.10
C ALA A 128 -10.16 -1.17 -26.64
N THR A 129 -11.33 -1.32 -27.25
CA THR A 129 -11.55 -1.20 -28.70
C THR A 129 -11.48 0.26 -29.14
N ALA A 130 -10.33 0.73 -29.61
CA ALA A 130 -10.24 1.99 -30.35
C ALA A 130 -8.96 2.07 -31.18
N LEU A 131 -8.86 1.30 -32.27
CA LEU A 131 -8.09 1.62 -33.48
C LEU A 131 -8.20 0.45 -34.47
N LYS A 132 -9.36 0.37 -35.15
CA LYS A 132 -9.52 -0.49 -36.32
C LYS A 132 -9.13 0.30 -37.55
N GLY A 133 -7.98 -0.05 -38.13
CA GLY A 133 -7.46 0.47 -39.38
C GLY A 133 -6.31 -0.40 -39.88
N ASN A 134 -6.66 -1.64 -40.25
CA ASN A 134 -5.95 -2.65 -41.05
C ASN A 134 -4.42 -2.70 -40.99
N LEU A 135 -3.89 -3.84 -40.53
CA LEU A 135 -2.88 -4.61 -41.26
C LEU A 135 -2.84 -6.05 -40.72
N GLU A 136 -2.73 -6.97 -41.65
CA GLU A 136 -2.96 -8.41 -41.54
C GLU A 136 -1.76 -9.11 -40.88
N ALA A 137 -2.02 -10.07 -39.98
CA ALA A 137 -1.64 -11.49 -40.12
C ALA A 137 -1.53 -12.24 -38.77
N ALA A 138 -2.32 -13.31 -38.69
CA ALA A 138 -2.08 -14.60 -38.02
C ALA A 138 -2.12 -14.71 -36.47
N GLU A 139 -3.28 -15.16 -35.99
CA GLU A 139 -3.44 -16.15 -34.90
C GLU A 139 -4.46 -17.19 -35.46
N ASP A 140 -4.36 -18.51 -35.23
CA ASP A 140 -4.37 -19.18 -33.93
C ASP A 140 -3.64 -20.54 -33.97
N LEU A 141 -2.75 -20.78 -33.01
CA LEU A 141 -2.57 -22.12 -32.44
C LEU A 141 -2.63 -22.05 -30.91
N GLN A 142 -3.63 -22.76 -30.42
CA GLN A 142 -4.03 -23.02 -29.03
C GLN A 142 -2.85 -23.31 -28.08
N ALA A 143 -2.81 -22.63 -26.93
CA ALA A 143 -1.99 -23.04 -25.79
C ALA A 143 -2.66 -22.79 -24.43
N GLY A 144 -2.95 -23.90 -23.74
CA GLY A 144 -2.61 -24.15 -22.33
C GLY A 144 -2.99 -23.14 -21.25
N LYS A 145 -4.14 -23.37 -20.61
CA LYS A 145 -4.60 -22.73 -19.37
C LYS A 145 -3.74 -23.15 -18.18
N LEU A 146 -3.16 -22.19 -17.44
CA LEU A 146 -2.59 -22.39 -16.10
C LEU A 146 -3.06 -21.26 -15.15
N GLU A 147 -3.34 -21.65 -13.91
CA GLU A 147 -4.38 -21.11 -13.04
C GLU A 147 -3.92 -19.94 -12.14
N THR A 148 -4.56 -18.78 -12.28
CA THR A 148 -4.50 -17.63 -11.34
C THR A 148 -5.90 -17.31 -10.81
N THR A 149 -6.59 -18.31 -10.26
CA THR A 149 -8.00 -18.17 -9.84
C THR A 149 -8.23 -17.87 -8.36
N ASN A 150 -7.22 -17.91 -7.48
CA ASN A 150 -7.48 -18.09 -6.04
C ASN A 150 -7.77 -16.81 -5.20
N LEU A 151 -7.46 -15.59 -5.63
CA LEU A 151 -7.70 -14.39 -4.80
C LEU A 151 -9.08 -13.72 -5.05
N VAL A 152 -9.60 -13.82 -6.28
CA VAL A 152 -10.95 -13.33 -6.63
C VAL A 152 -12.01 -14.36 -6.25
N GLN A 153 -11.63 -15.63 -6.15
CA GLN A 153 -12.49 -16.70 -5.68
C GLN A 153 -12.85 -16.55 -4.21
N ASP A 154 -11.98 -16.01 -3.35
CA ASP A 154 -12.22 -15.94 -1.91
C ASP A 154 -13.40 -15.02 -1.55
N GLU A 155 -13.51 -13.84 -2.17
CA GLU A 155 -14.65 -12.94 -1.94
C GLU A 155 -15.96 -13.48 -2.52
N GLN A 156 -15.91 -14.11 -3.70
CA GLN A 156 -17.09 -14.73 -4.32
C GLN A 156 -17.57 -15.96 -3.53
N GLN A 157 -16.63 -16.77 -3.02
CA GLN A 157 -16.91 -17.91 -2.15
C GLN A 157 -17.43 -17.45 -0.79
N ALA A 158 -16.89 -16.38 -0.20
CA ALA A 158 -17.39 -15.80 1.04
C ALA A 158 -18.84 -15.30 0.89
N ARG A 159 -19.17 -14.61 -0.20
CA ARG A 159 -20.55 -14.18 -0.51
C ARG A 159 -21.48 -15.37 -0.76
N ALA A 160 -21.01 -16.40 -1.46
CA ALA A 160 -21.78 -17.62 -1.70
C ALA A 160 -22.02 -18.41 -0.39
N MET A 161 -21.00 -18.53 0.46
CA MET A 161 -21.10 -19.16 1.78
C MET A 161 -22.03 -18.37 2.70
N ALA A 162 -21.99 -17.04 2.65
CA ALA A 162 -22.87 -16.19 3.43
C ALA A 162 -24.34 -16.36 3.03
N ARG A 163 -24.62 -16.45 1.73
CA ARG A 163 -25.97 -16.77 1.21
C ARG A 163 -26.41 -18.18 1.60
N MET A 164 -25.52 -19.17 1.54
CA MET A 164 -25.84 -20.53 1.99
C MET A 164 -26.14 -20.62 3.49
N LYS A 165 -25.50 -19.78 4.31
CA LYS A 165 -25.78 -19.66 5.76
C LYS A 165 -27.07 -18.88 6.07
N GLY A 166 -27.70 -18.26 5.07
CA GLY A 166 -28.95 -17.50 5.24
C GLY A 166 -28.75 -16.08 5.77
N TYR A 167 -27.57 -15.47 5.56
CA TYR A 167 -27.38 -14.07 5.90
C TYR A 167 -28.06 -13.15 4.87
N GLU A 168 -28.82 -12.18 5.36
CA GLU A 168 -29.66 -11.30 4.52
C GLU A 168 -28.85 -10.19 3.82
N GLY A 169 -27.65 -9.86 4.34
CA GLY A 169 -26.75 -8.85 3.78
C GLY A 169 -26.89 -7.46 4.40
N ASP A 170 -27.77 -7.30 5.40
CA ASP A 170 -27.87 -6.09 6.21
C ASP A 170 -26.79 -6.03 7.30
N SER A 171 -26.29 -4.82 7.56
CA SER A 171 -25.34 -4.58 8.65
C SER A 171 -26.05 -4.58 10.00
N CYS A 172 -25.47 -5.27 10.99
CA CYS A 172 -25.90 -5.18 12.37
C CYS A 172 -25.69 -3.75 12.91
N GLY A 173 -26.72 -3.14 13.50
CA GLY A 173 -26.63 -1.77 14.05
C GLY A 173 -25.72 -1.62 15.28
N GLU A 174 -25.41 -2.71 15.98
CA GLU A 174 -24.57 -2.69 17.19
C GLU A 174 -23.09 -2.98 16.87
N CYS A 175 -22.80 -3.98 16.04
CA CYS A 175 -21.42 -4.43 15.76
C CYS A 175 -20.95 -4.19 14.32
N GLY A 176 -21.82 -3.74 13.42
CA GLY A 176 -21.49 -3.46 12.01
C GLY A 176 -21.24 -4.70 11.15
N ASN A 177 -21.36 -5.93 11.68
CA ASN A 177 -21.14 -7.15 10.89
C ASN A 177 -22.36 -7.51 10.03
N PHE A 178 -22.12 -8.15 8.87
CA PHE A 178 -23.12 -8.55 7.87
C PHE A 178 -23.67 -9.98 8.09
N THR A 179 -23.52 -10.49 9.31
CA THR A 179 -23.91 -11.85 9.72
C THR A 179 -25.32 -11.90 10.33
N LEU A 180 -26.24 -11.15 9.73
CA LEU A 180 -27.62 -11.02 10.22
C LEU A 180 -28.51 -12.14 9.62
N VAL A 181 -29.11 -12.97 10.48
CA VAL A 181 -29.96 -14.13 10.11
C VAL A 181 -31.38 -13.93 10.61
N ARG A 182 -32.35 -14.28 9.77
CA ARG A 182 -33.78 -14.26 10.12
C ARG A 182 -34.14 -15.36 11.12
N ASN A 183 -34.61 -14.97 12.29
CA ASN A 183 -35.13 -15.83 13.35
C ASN A 183 -36.60 -15.48 13.62
N GLY A 184 -37.50 -16.00 12.77
CA GLY A 184 -38.94 -15.70 12.84
C GLY A 184 -39.27 -14.31 12.31
N THR A 185 -39.94 -13.49 13.12
CA THR A 185 -40.21 -12.06 12.81
C THR A 185 -39.01 -11.16 13.07
N CYS A 186 -38.03 -11.61 13.86
CA CYS A 186 -36.84 -10.87 14.21
C CYS A 186 -35.63 -11.24 13.35
N MET A 187 -34.68 -10.33 13.27
CA MET A 187 -33.33 -10.56 12.76
C MET A 187 -32.37 -10.70 13.93
N LYS A 188 -31.41 -11.63 13.84
CA LYS A 188 -30.40 -11.86 14.89
C LYS A 188 -29.01 -11.81 14.27
N CYS A 189 -28.08 -11.12 14.91
CA CYS A 189 -26.66 -11.15 14.55
C CYS A 189 -25.96 -12.35 15.19
N ASP A 190 -25.31 -13.19 14.39
CA ASP A 190 -24.55 -14.33 14.92
C ASP A 190 -23.22 -13.91 15.56
N THR A 191 -22.72 -12.71 15.27
CA THR A 191 -21.45 -12.21 15.82
C THR A 191 -21.60 -11.59 17.20
N CYS A 192 -22.61 -10.74 17.43
CA CYS A 192 -22.80 -10.07 18.73
C CYS A 192 -24.07 -10.51 19.47
N GLY A 193 -24.94 -11.33 18.85
CA GLY A 193 -26.15 -11.82 19.47
C GLY A 193 -27.31 -10.82 19.56
N SER A 194 -27.14 -9.59 19.07
CA SER A 194 -28.21 -8.58 19.08
C SER A 194 -29.36 -8.97 18.15
N THR A 195 -30.58 -8.58 18.53
CA THR A 195 -31.79 -8.82 17.73
C THR A 195 -32.41 -7.51 17.29
N SER A 196 -32.72 -7.38 16.00
CA SER A 196 -33.42 -6.22 15.42
C SER A 196 -34.75 -6.64 14.80
N GLY A 197 -35.74 -5.72 14.77
CA GLY A 197 -37.01 -5.96 14.06
C GLY A 197 -38.04 -6.85 14.78
N CYS A 198 -37.91 -7.08 16.09
CA CYS A 198 -38.97 -7.74 16.86
C CYS A 198 -40.15 -6.78 17.10
N SER A 199 -41.37 -7.24 16.79
CA SER A 199 -42.64 -6.60 17.20
C SER A 199 -43.30 -7.40 18.32
#